data_AF-A0A7K3RL45-F1
#
_entry.id   AF-A0A7K3RL45-F1
#
_cell.length_a   1.000
_cell.length_b   1.000
_cell.length_c   1.000
_cell.angle_alpha   90.00
_cell.angle_beta   90.00
_cell.angle_gamma   90.00
#
_symmetry.space_group_name_H-M   'P 1'
#
loop_
_entity.id
_entity.type
_entity.pdbx_description
1 polymer ?
#
loop_
_entity_poly.entity_id
_entity_poly.type
_entity_poly.pdbx_seq_one_letter_code
_entity_poly.pdbx_strand_id
1 'polypeptide(L)' 'ASRTLTRAARIVAAAGARGDMNTATPERVARLAADAGQPLLVVLDGPEEMPPLLAHRLADWTAGTVAWLRVQGVRLVVA' A
#
# COMPACT_ATOMS: atom_id res chain seq x y z
N ALA A 1 4.53 -1.45 -2.95
CA ALA A 1 4.01 -0.78 -1.74
C ALA A 1 5.08 -0.49 -0.68
N SER A 2 5.98 -1.43 -0.32
CA SER A 2 6.97 -1.21 0.76
C SER A 2 7.80 0.08 0.62
N ARG A 3 8.30 0.41 -0.58
CA ARG A 3 9.11 1.64 -0.79
C ARG A 3 8.33 2.93 -0.51
N THR A 4 7.04 2.98 -0.84
CA THR A 4 6.19 4.14 -0.61
C THR A 4 5.95 4.36 0.88
N LEU A 5 5.63 3.28 1.62
CA LEU A 5 5.46 3.38 3.06
C LEU A 5 6.77 3.70 3.78
N THR A 6 7.91 3.15 3.34
CA THR A 6 9.23 3.55 3.87
C THR A 6 9.53 5.04 3.64
N ARG A 7 9.09 5.63 2.53
CA ARG A 7 9.24 7.07 2.28
C ARG A 7 8.30 7.90 3.15
N ALA A 8 7.03 7.51 3.25
CA ALA A 8 6.06 8.17 4.13
C ALA A 8 6.47 8.09 5.60
N ALA A 9 7.01 6.94 6.03
CA ALA A 9 7.56 6.70 7.35
C ALA A 9 8.60 7.75 7.76
N ARG A 10 9.49 8.16 6.84
CA ARG A 10 10.48 9.23 7.12
C ARG A 10 9.82 10.57 7.40
N ILE A 11 8.80 10.92 6.61
CA ILE A 11 8.07 12.19 6.74
C ILE A 11 7.30 12.22 8.07
N VAL A 12 6.58 11.13 8.37
CA VAL A 12 5.76 11.00 9.57
C VAL A 12 6.62 10.90 10.84
N ALA A 13 7.77 10.23 10.78
CA ALA A 13 8.76 10.25 11.86
C ALA A 13 9.32 11.65 12.11
N ALA A 14 9.67 12.39 11.04
CA ALA A 14 10.12 13.79 11.16
C ALA A 14 9.03 14.72 11.73
N ALA A 15 7.75 14.40 11.51
CA ALA A 15 6.60 15.10 12.08
C ALA A 15 6.30 14.71 13.55
N GLY A 16 7.13 13.88 14.19
CA GLY A 16 7.01 13.53 15.61
C GLY A 16 6.10 12.33 15.91
N ALA A 17 5.83 11.47 14.92
CA ALA A 17 5.08 10.25 15.16
C ALA A 17 5.79 9.33 16.16
N ARG A 18 5.01 8.67 17.01
CA ARG A 18 5.49 7.74 18.02
C ARG A 18 5.62 6.33 17.44
N GLY A 19 6.70 5.63 17.76
CA GLY A 19 6.98 4.25 17.34
C GLY A 19 7.99 4.14 16.20
N ASP A 20 8.43 2.91 15.90
CA ASP A 20 9.38 2.64 14.82
C ASP A 20 8.67 2.55 13.46
N MET A 21 8.74 3.64 12.71
CA MET A 21 8.13 3.75 11.38
C MET A 21 8.83 2.87 10.33
N ASN A 22 10.03 2.33 10.59
CA ASN A 22 10.63 1.33 9.69
C ASN A 22 9.84 0.01 9.69
N THR A 23 9.01 -0.23 10.71
CA THR A 23 8.15 -1.41 10.79
C THR A 23 6.83 -1.27 10.03
N ALA A 24 6.55 -0.09 9.45
CA ALA A 24 5.30 0.21 8.74
C ALA A 24 5.25 -0.44 7.35
N THR A 25 5.25 -1.78 7.30
CA THR A 25 5.05 -2.52 6.05
C THR A 25 3.56 -2.53 5.65
N PRO A 26 3.25 -2.73 4.36
CA PRO A 26 1.86 -2.82 3.90
C PRO A 26 1.06 -3.90 4.64
N GLU A 27 1.69 -5.05 4.89
CA GLU A 27 1.09 -6.19 5.59
C GLU A 27 0.81 -5.85 7.05
N ARG A 28 1.70 -5.10 7.71
CA ARG A 28 1.48 -4.68 9.09
C ARG A 28 0.35 -3.67 9.19
N VAL A 29 0.25 -2.74 8.23
CA VAL A 29 -0.85 -1.77 8.16
C VAL A 29 -2.18 -2.46 7.91
N ALA A 30 -2.22 -3.42 6.98
CA ALA A 30 -3.44 -4.18 6.69
C ALA A 30 -3.90 -5.01 7.89
N ARG A 31 -2.99 -5.72 8.55
CA ARG A 31 -3.29 -6.46 9.78
C ARG A 31 -3.76 -5.54 10.91
N LEU A 32 -3.14 -4.37 11.08
CA LEU A 32 -3.58 -3.40 12.09
C LEU A 32 -5.02 -2.94 11.86
N ALA A 33 -5.40 -2.68 10.61
CA ALA A 33 -6.78 -2.31 10.26
C ALA A 33 -7.75 -3.48 10.55
N ALA A 34 -7.37 -4.71 10.19
CA ALA A 34 -8.15 -5.91 10.46
C ALA A 34 -8.34 -6.18 11.97
N ASP A 35 -7.27 -6.08 12.75
CA ASP A 35 -7.30 -6.24 14.21
C ASP A 35 -8.18 -5.17 14.89
N ALA A 36 -8.24 -3.97 14.30
CA ALA A 36 -9.13 -2.90 14.74
C ALA A 36 -10.59 -3.03 14.23
N GLY A 37 -10.89 -4.06 13.43
CA GLY A 37 -12.21 -4.25 12.81
C GLY A 37 -12.56 -3.17 11.78
N GLN A 38 -11.58 -2.45 11.25
CA GLN A 38 -11.78 -1.37 10.28
C GLN A 38 -11.40 -1.83 8.86
N PRO A 39 -12.26 -1.62 7.85
CA PRO A 39 -11.91 -1.95 6.47
C PRO A 39 -10.82 -1.00 5.92
N LEU A 40 -9.77 -1.56 5.33
CA LEU A 40 -8.73 -0.78 4.67
C LEU A 40 -9.05 -0.59 3.18
N LEU A 41 -9.06 0.67 2.74
CA LEU A 41 -9.25 1.09 1.36
C LEU A 41 -7.94 1.68 0.81
N VAL A 42 -7.53 1.23 -0.37
CA VAL A 42 -6.44 1.82 -1.15
C VAL A 42 -7.05 2.54 -2.34
N VAL A 43 -6.60 3.77 -2.61
CA VAL A 43 -6.97 4.53 -3.81
C VAL A 43 -5.76 4.57 -4.73
N LEU A 44 -5.96 4.15 -5.97
CA LEU A 44 -5.01 4.32 -7.06
C LEU A 44 -5.52 5.42 -7.97
N ASP A 45 -4.88 6.58 -7.88
CA ASP A 45 -5.19 7.78 -8.67
C ASP A 45 -4.24 7.84 -9.88
N GLY A 46 -4.79 8.05 -11.07
CA GLY A 46 -4.04 8.20 -12.32
C GLY A 46 -3.21 6.98 -12.74
N PRO A 47 -3.77 5.76 -12.85
CA PRO A 47 -3.03 4.59 -13.34
C PRO A 47 -2.50 4.74 -14.77
N GLU A 48 -3.08 5.62 -15.59
CA GLU A 48 -2.62 5.94 -16.94
C GLU A 48 -1.24 6.60 -16.98
N GLU A 49 -0.84 7.28 -15.89
CA GLU A 49 0.48 7.89 -15.71
C GLU A 49 1.53 6.87 -15.22
N MET A 50 1.21 5.56 -15.28
CA MET A 50 2.09 4.51 -14.78
C MET A 50 3.45 4.53 -15.49
N PRO A 51 4.57 4.37 -14.74
CA PRO A 51 5.90 4.31 -15.32
C PRO A 51 6.00 3.23 -16.42
N PRO A 52 6.72 3.47 -17.53
CA PRO A 52 6.80 2.52 -18.66
C PRO A 52 7.21 1.10 -18.25
N LEU A 53 8.11 0.98 -17.27
CA LEU A 53 8.55 -0.30 -16.70
C LEU A 53 7.42 -1.10 -16.05
N LEU A 54 6.45 -0.41 -15.45
CA LEU A 54 5.25 -1.01 -14.87
C LEU A 54 4.22 -1.33 -15.96
N ALA A 55 4.09 -0.48 -16.98
CA ALA A 55 3.23 -0.73 -18.13
C ALA A 55 3.61 -2.04 -18.87
N HIS A 56 4.91 -2.31 -19.04
CA HIS A 56 5.40 -3.56 -19.65
C HIS A 56 5.15 -4.82 -18.81
N ARG A 57 4.82 -4.67 -17.52
CA ARG A 57 4.54 -5.78 -16.59
C ARG A 57 3.17 -5.64 -15.96
N LEU A 58 2.24 -4.97 -16.66
CA LEU A 58 0.94 -4.61 -16.10
C LEU A 58 0.13 -5.84 -15.67
N ALA A 59 0.18 -6.93 -16.45
CA ALA A 59 -0.50 -8.17 -16.13
C ALA A 59 0.02 -8.78 -14.82
N ASP A 60 1.33 -8.96 -14.69
CA ASP A 60 1.97 -9.52 -13.49
C ASP A 60 1.74 -8.61 -12.27
N TRP A 61 1.87 -7.31 -12.46
CA TRP A 61 1.63 -6.33 -11.41
C TRP A 61 0.18 -6.36 -10.94
N THR A 62 -0.78 -6.42 -11.86
CA THR A 62 -2.21 -6.51 -11.56
C THR A 62 -2.52 -7.79 -10.81
N ALA A 63 -2.02 -8.94 -11.29
CA ALA A 63 -2.22 -10.23 -10.64
C ALA A 63 -1.65 -10.24 -9.22
N GLY A 64 -0.42 -9.75 -9.03
CA GLY A 64 0.21 -9.64 -7.71
C GLY A 64 -0.56 -8.70 -6.77
N THR A 65 -1.05 -7.58 -7.29
CA THR A 65 -1.86 -6.62 -6.52
C THR A 65 -3.19 -7.24 -6.09
N VAL A 66 -3.92 -7.89 -7.00
CA VAL A 66 -5.18 -8.58 -6.68
C VAL A 66 -4.96 -9.70 -5.67
N ALA A 67 -3.89 -10.49 -5.82
CA ALA A 67 -3.55 -11.54 -4.86
C ALA A 67 -3.30 -10.96 -3.46
N TRP A 68 -2.50 -9.90 -3.37
CA TRP A 68 -2.22 -9.22 -2.10
C TRP A 68 -3.49 -8.63 -1.46
N LEU A 69 -4.33 -7.93 -2.24
CA LEU A 69 -5.59 -7.36 -1.77
C LEU A 69 -6.52 -8.44 -1.18
N ARG A 70 -6.63 -9.59 -1.85
CA ARG A 70 -7.43 -10.73 -1.37
C ARG A 70 -6.87 -11.32 -0.09
N VAL A 71 -5.58 -11.60 -0.03
CA VAL A 71 -4.91 -12.17 1.15
C VAL A 71 -5.08 -11.26 2.37
N GLN A 72 -4.99 -9.95 2.17
CA GLN A 72 -5.06 -8.96 3.25
C GLN A 72 -6.49 -8.44 3.52
N GLY A 73 -7.49 -8.87 2.76
CA GLY A 73 -8.87 -8.38 2.88
C GLY A 73 -9.08 -6.90 2.50
N VAL A 74 -8.11 -6.29 1.80
CA VAL A 74 -8.11 -4.87 1.43
C VAL A 74 -8.92 -4.64 0.14
N ARG A 75 -9.53 -3.46 0.01
CA ARG A 75 -10.24 -3.03 -1.21
C ARG A 75 -9.43 -1.97 -1.94
N LEU A 76 -9.47 -1.98 -3.27
CA LEU A 76 -8.84 -1.00 -4.14
C LEU A 76 -9.93 -0.24 -4.91
N VAL A 77 -9.82 1.08 -4.93
CA VAL A 77 -10.58 1.97 -5.81
C VAL A 77 -9.60 2.61 -6.79
N VAL A 78 -10.01 2.69 -8.05
CA VAL A 78 -9.28 3.42 -9.09
C VAL A 78 -10.04 4.73 -9.32
N ALA A 79 -9.33 5.86 -9.27
CA ALA A 79 -9.86 7.21 -9.41
C ALA A 79 -9.20 7.93 -10.59
#